data_AF-A0A250KZ19-F1
#
_entry.id   AF-A0A250KZ19-F1
#
_cell.length_a   1.000
_cell.length_b   1.000
_cell.length_c   1.000
_cell.angle_alpha   90.00
_cell.angle_beta   90.00
_cell.angle_gamma   90.00
#
_symmetry.space_group_name_H-M   'P 1'
#
loop_
_entity.id
_entity.type
_entity.pdbx_description
1 polymer ?
#
loop_
_entity_poly.entity_id
_entity_poly.type
_entity_poly.pdbx_seq_one_letter_code
_entity_poly.pdbx_strand_id
1 'polypeptide(L)'
;MIKTTPLKVLAAAVLVSGAEAAFALTPAAGAPEIYLYLPGSQANDRFFQPALCVSGTEHVYFQNYTPANPAAATNNDYWAVYCNTDGSKVAGLTGTKRIWISRRRIGASYVGIEATANGTLLDYLQDPASANCTAHNGTFVSGGTSFPYNYSCGTVTGGIAATASIGDVTPDAFHGADNVPEGKPEIDASTIPNRYAIAGHVIGIPSTWKLRNALQYAQVLNGNLPSTCVSPGTAVNYTSNGIESLACMPSLTKQQLASLFSGGTSDWDAFNVNVGGTATSLSAVAARWVSLGGDPAYLTAPADTQVHLCRRENGAGQQVAMLANIMQNPCLGASSPALAQPGGFTDAVLATSLGAEDNCMTNFNAQNKWALGIQTTERNVNYANKAGYRFIKIDGAPPTLEQVYLGRYPLWSEYGIQWMDNVTTDERRALLALVAYAQNPVNVAARNTNINHSFGKAGYVALSSNGYAPDPVWNPNNPVTPYTRAASGAPDACTVPVINPDYATVELR
;
A
#
# COMPACT_ATOMS: atom_id res chain seq x y z
N MET A 1 61.93 44.63 1.63
CA MET A 1 60.74 45.33 2.13
C MET A 1 59.58 44.94 1.21
N ILE A 2 58.63 44.13 1.70
CA ILE A 2 57.17 44.13 1.44
C ILE A 2 56.75 44.60 0.01
N LYS A 3 56.05 43.88 -0.88
CA LYS A 3 54.94 42.92 -0.78
C LYS A 3 54.75 42.28 -2.17
N THR A 4 54.44 40.99 -2.23
CA THR A 4 53.89 40.30 -3.40
C THR A 4 52.37 40.40 -3.43
N THR A 5 51.78 40.74 -4.59
CA THR A 5 50.37 40.52 -4.92
C THR A 5 50.27 40.10 -6.40
N PRO A 6 49.38 39.17 -6.78
CA PRO A 6 49.52 38.39 -8.01
C PRO A 6 48.71 38.93 -9.21
N LEU A 7 49.14 38.44 -10.37
CA LEU A 7 48.63 38.66 -11.71
C LEU A 7 47.23 38.04 -11.88
N LYS A 8 46.34 38.78 -12.57
CA LYS A 8 45.02 38.32 -13.03
C LYS A 8 45.19 37.23 -14.09
N VAL A 9 44.49 36.10 -13.94
CA VAL A 9 44.24 35.16 -15.05
C VAL A 9 42.73 35.03 -15.24
N LEU A 10 42.31 35.41 -16.45
CA LEU A 10 40.99 35.26 -17.01
C LEU A 10 40.75 33.76 -17.26
N ALA A 11 39.81 33.14 -16.55
CA ALA A 11 39.41 31.75 -16.82
C ALA A 11 38.29 31.74 -17.86
N ALA A 12 38.62 31.23 -19.05
CA ALA A 12 37.66 30.90 -20.09
C ALA A 12 36.75 29.75 -19.60
N ALA A 13 35.44 29.93 -19.78
CA ALA A 13 34.45 28.90 -19.53
C ALA A 13 34.66 27.70 -20.46
N VAL A 14 35.07 26.56 -19.90
CA VAL A 14 34.92 25.26 -20.54
C VAL A 14 33.50 24.80 -20.25
N LEU A 15 32.64 24.91 -21.27
CA LEU A 15 31.40 24.16 -21.37
C LEU A 15 31.77 22.68 -21.44
N VAL A 16 31.86 22.03 -20.28
CA VAL A 16 31.74 20.56 -20.23
C VAL A 16 30.25 20.29 -20.41
N SER A 17 29.86 20.13 -21.67
CA SER A 17 28.68 19.33 -22.03
C SER A 17 28.89 17.96 -21.40
N GLY A 18 28.33 17.76 -20.20
CA GLY A 18 28.21 16.43 -19.64
C GLY A 18 27.48 15.58 -20.66
N ALA A 19 28.13 14.52 -21.12
CA ALA A 19 27.49 13.49 -21.90
C ALA A 19 26.27 12.99 -21.12
N GLU A 20 25.08 13.41 -21.54
CA GLU A 20 23.85 12.72 -21.16
C GLU A 20 24.06 11.25 -21.55
N ALA A 21 23.81 10.35 -20.60
CA ALA A 21 23.89 8.91 -20.84
C ALA A 21 22.87 8.54 -21.92
N ALA A 22 23.32 8.58 -23.17
CA ALA A 22 22.53 8.24 -24.34
C ALA A 22 22.52 6.73 -24.50
N PHE A 23 21.63 6.02 -23.80
CA PHE A 23 21.09 4.72 -24.23
C PHE A 23 19.76 4.47 -23.53
N ALA A 24 18.64 4.72 -24.21
CA ALA A 24 17.32 4.32 -23.73
C ALA A 24 16.34 4.20 -24.91
N LEU A 25 15.45 3.20 -24.90
CA LEU A 25 14.51 2.92 -26.00
C LEU A 25 13.44 4.01 -26.12
N THR A 26 13.61 4.97 -27.04
CA THR A 26 12.55 5.94 -27.34
C THR A 26 11.32 5.24 -27.98
N PRO A 27 10.16 5.91 -28.09
CA PRO A 27 9.09 5.52 -29.02
C PRO A 27 9.55 5.05 -30.40
N ALA A 28 10.67 5.59 -30.91
CA ALA A 28 11.26 5.22 -32.19
C ALA A 28 12.07 3.90 -32.16
N ALA A 29 12.24 3.27 -30.99
CA ALA A 29 12.97 2.01 -30.85
C ALA A 29 12.19 0.79 -31.36
N GLY A 30 10.94 0.98 -31.81
CA GLY A 30 10.10 0.00 -32.50
C GLY A 30 9.04 -0.66 -31.60
N ALA A 31 8.16 -1.45 -32.21
CA ALA A 31 7.05 -2.07 -31.50
C ALA A 31 7.54 -3.08 -30.43
N PRO A 32 6.86 -3.18 -29.28
CA PRO A 32 7.07 -4.26 -28.32
C PRO A 32 6.87 -5.63 -28.97
N GLU A 33 7.65 -6.61 -28.51
CA GLU A 33 7.55 -8.01 -28.92
C GLU A 33 6.84 -8.86 -27.85
N ILE A 34 6.80 -8.37 -26.61
CA ILE A 34 6.07 -8.96 -25.49
C ILE A 34 5.16 -7.87 -24.91
N TYR A 35 3.88 -8.19 -24.73
CA TYR A 35 2.90 -7.32 -24.10
C TYR A 35 2.40 -7.94 -22.80
N LEU A 36 2.54 -7.22 -21.69
CA LEU A 36 1.96 -7.60 -20.41
C LEU A 36 0.93 -6.54 -20.00
N TYR A 37 -0.34 -6.86 -20.17
CA TYR A 37 -1.46 -6.04 -19.70
C TYR A 37 -1.89 -6.53 -18.32
N LEU A 38 -1.50 -5.79 -17.27
CA LEU A 38 -1.54 -6.24 -15.89
C LEU A 38 -2.42 -5.32 -15.02
N PRO A 39 -3.76 -5.48 -15.01
CA PRO A 39 -4.64 -4.69 -14.17
C PRO A 39 -4.56 -5.12 -12.69
N GLY A 40 -5.04 -4.24 -11.81
CA GLY A 40 -5.31 -4.55 -10.41
C GLY A 40 -4.63 -3.62 -9.41
N SER A 41 -4.02 -4.21 -8.36
CA SER A 41 -3.43 -3.50 -7.21
C SER A 41 -2.45 -2.38 -7.60
N GLN A 42 -2.52 -1.24 -6.89
CA GLN A 42 -1.65 -0.08 -7.09
C GLN A 42 -0.38 -0.09 -6.23
N ALA A 43 -0.29 -0.97 -5.24
CA ALA A 43 0.78 -0.92 -4.24
C ALA A 43 2.15 -1.35 -4.78
N ASN A 44 2.19 -2.03 -5.94
CA ASN A 44 3.29 -2.94 -6.24
C ASN A 44 4.09 -2.63 -7.52
N ASP A 45 4.07 -1.41 -8.05
CA ASP A 45 4.69 -1.15 -9.37
C ASP A 45 6.22 -1.24 -9.39
N ARG A 46 6.86 -1.13 -8.22
CA ARG A 46 8.32 -1.03 -8.11
C ARG A 46 9.07 -2.30 -8.43
N PHE A 47 8.41 -3.47 -8.50
CA PHE A 47 9.10 -4.73 -8.74
C PHE A 47 9.17 -5.13 -10.23
N PHE A 48 8.36 -4.54 -11.11
CA PHE A 48 8.34 -4.90 -12.54
C PHE A 48 9.66 -4.63 -13.24
N GLN A 49 10.20 -3.42 -13.09
CA GLN A 49 11.44 -3.00 -13.74
C GLN A 49 12.62 -3.91 -13.34
N PRO A 50 12.96 -4.07 -12.05
CA PRO A 50 14.12 -4.90 -11.70
C PRO A 50 13.93 -6.38 -12.05
N ALA A 51 12.69 -6.88 -12.06
CA ALA A 51 12.37 -8.26 -12.43
C ALA A 51 12.56 -8.54 -13.93
N LEU A 52 12.07 -7.65 -14.79
CA LEU A 52 11.93 -7.93 -16.22
C LEU A 52 12.89 -7.15 -17.11
N CYS A 53 13.36 -5.99 -16.68
CA CYS A 53 14.12 -5.10 -17.53
C CYS A 53 15.63 -5.27 -17.37
N VAL A 54 16.33 -5.24 -18.50
CA VAL A 54 17.78 -5.05 -18.53
C VAL A 54 18.08 -3.63 -18.07
N SER A 55 18.97 -3.51 -17.08
CA SER A 55 19.26 -2.24 -16.41
C SER A 55 19.75 -1.18 -17.39
N GLY A 56 19.19 0.02 -17.29
CA GLY A 56 19.53 1.16 -18.14
C GLY A 56 18.76 1.19 -19.45
N THR A 57 17.78 0.31 -19.65
CA THR A 57 16.94 0.30 -20.86
C THR A 57 15.50 0.73 -20.58
N GLU A 58 15.17 1.01 -19.31
CA GLU A 58 13.81 1.27 -18.86
C GLU A 58 13.34 2.69 -19.11
N HIS A 59 12.10 2.79 -19.59
CA HIS A 59 11.32 4.02 -19.59
C HIS A 59 9.99 3.81 -18.92
N VAL A 60 9.56 4.82 -18.18
CA VAL A 60 8.32 4.81 -17.43
C VAL A 60 7.34 5.83 -18.00
N TYR A 61 6.13 5.39 -18.28
CA TYR A 61 5.07 6.13 -18.96
C TYR A 61 3.87 6.31 -18.04
N PHE A 62 3.25 7.48 -18.11
CA PHE A 62 2.05 7.83 -17.35
C PHE A 62 1.02 8.50 -18.26
N GLN A 63 -0.25 8.45 -17.87
CA GLN A 63 -1.31 9.13 -18.61
C GLN A 63 -1.38 10.63 -18.24
N ASN A 64 -1.52 11.49 -19.25
CA ASN A 64 -2.00 12.88 -19.13
C ASN A 64 -1.28 13.79 -18.11
N TYR A 65 0.01 13.60 -17.89
CA TYR A 65 0.85 14.57 -17.21
C TYR A 65 1.17 15.78 -18.12
N THR A 66 1.05 17.00 -17.62
CA THR A 66 1.65 18.18 -18.29
C THR A 66 2.50 18.99 -17.30
N PRO A 67 3.67 19.52 -17.71
CA PRO A 67 4.51 20.38 -16.85
C PRO A 67 3.80 21.62 -16.34
N ALA A 68 2.76 22.08 -17.04
CA ALA A 68 1.97 23.24 -16.68
C ALA A 68 1.10 23.02 -15.43
N ASN A 69 0.79 21.76 -15.08
CA ASN A 69 0.09 21.43 -13.85
C ASN A 69 0.60 20.13 -13.21
N PRO A 70 1.80 20.13 -12.61
CA PRO A 70 2.36 18.96 -11.94
C PRO A 70 1.50 18.50 -10.75
N ALA A 71 0.63 19.35 -10.22
CA ALA A 71 -0.30 19.02 -9.14
C ALA A 71 -1.52 18.18 -9.62
N ALA A 72 -1.82 18.18 -10.92
CA ALA A 72 -2.81 17.28 -11.52
C ALA A 72 -2.23 15.91 -11.89
N ALA A 73 -0.91 15.74 -11.78
CA ALA A 73 -0.24 14.46 -11.96
C ALA A 73 -0.73 13.48 -10.90
N THR A 74 -1.58 12.53 -11.29
CA THR A 74 -2.00 11.46 -10.40
C THR A 74 -1.54 10.13 -10.96
N ASN A 75 -1.00 9.29 -10.08
CA ASN A 75 -0.65 7.92 -10.41
C ASN A 75 -1.79 6.96 -10.06
N ASN A 76 -2.99 7.35 -10.49
CA ASN A 76 -4.20 6.71 -10.00
C ASN A 76 -4.76 5.72 -11.03
N ASP A 77 -4.49 5.95 -12.32
CA ASP A 77 -5.28 5.31 -13.37
C ASP A 77 -4.46 4.37 -14.26
N TYR A 78 -3.39 4.89 -14.90
CA TYR A 78 -2.55 4.11 -15.82
C TYR A 78 -1.08 4.41 -15.66
N TRP A 79 -0.28 3.37 -15.87
CA TRP A 79 1.17 3.41 -15.80
C TRP A 79 1.74 2.34 -16.71
N ALA A 80 2.90 2.57 -17.29
CA ALA A 80 3.57 1.51 -18.03
C ALA A 80 5.08 1.61 -17.97
N VAL A 81 5.73 0.49 -18.30
CA VAL A 81 7.17 0.38 -18.50
C VAL A 81 7.43 -0.18 -19.88
N TYR A 82 8.39 0.44 -20.57
CA TYR A 82 8.96 -0.06 -21.81
C TYR A 82 10.46 -0.29 -21.61
N CYS A 83 10.95 -1.47 -21.93
CA CYS A 83 12.37 -1.79 -21.75
C CYS A 83 12.82 -2.96 -22.64
N ASN A 84 14.12 -3.21 -22.68
CA ASN A 84 14.65 -4.48 -23.19
C ASN A 84 14.57 -5.54 -22.09
N THR A 85 14.33 -6.78 -22.48
CA THR A 85 14.41 -7.97 -21.66
C THR A 85 15.17 -9.07 -22.41
N ASP A 86 15.85 -9.95 -21.71
CA ASP A 86 16.64 -11.04 -22.28
C ASP A 86 16.72 -12.25 -21.34
N GLY A 87 17.50 -13.27 -21.73
CA GLY A 87 17.70 -14.49 -20.94
C GLY A 87 18.27 -14.27 -19.53
N SER A 88 18.87 -13.11 -19.23
CA SER A 88 19.37 -12.77 -17.88
C SER A 88 18.26 -12.35 -16.92
N LYS A 89 17.15 -11.84 -17.46
CA LYS A 89 15.97 -11.42 -16.69
C LYS A 89 14.86 -12.46 -16.75
N VAL A 90 14.66 -13.04 -17.94
CA VAL A 90 13.59 -13.99 -18.23
C VAL A 90 14.24 -15.28 -18.74
N ALA A 91 14.40 -16.26 -17.85
CA ALA A 91 15.03 -17.52 -18.18
C ALA A 91 14.35 -18.21 -19.38
N GLY A 92 15.17 -18.67 -20.33
CA GLY A 92 14.68 -19.33 -21.55
C GLY A 92 14.22 -18.39 -22.67
N LEU A 93 14.32 -17.07 -22.51
CA LEU A 93 14.05 -16.12 -23.58
C LEU A 93 15.20 -16.12 -24.61
N THR A 94 14.85 -16.20 -25.89
CA THR A 94 15.83 -16.17 -27.00
C THR A 94 16.11 -14.75 -27.44
N GLY A 95 17.37 -14.32 -27.32
CA GLY A 95 17.82 -12.98 -27.70
C GLY A 95 17.29 -11.88 -26.78
N THR A 96 17.54 -10.63 -27.17
CA THR A 96 16.97 -9.44 -26.51
C THR A 96 15.65 -9.10 -27.18
N LYS A 97 14.60 -8.87 -26.39
CA LYS A 97 13.27 -8.49 -26.84
C LYS A 97 12.83 -7.19 -26.18
N ARG A 98 11.96 -6.45 -26.86
CA ARG A 98 11.28 -5.28 -26.28
C ARG A 98 10.01 -5.72 -25.57
N ILE A 99 9.85 -5.31 -24.32
CA ILE A 99 8.68 -5.64 -23.50
C ILE A 99 7.91 -4.36 -23.11
N TRP A 100 6.59 -4.41 -23.25
CA TRP A 100 5.66 -3.40 -22.77
C TRP A 100 4.85 -3.95 -21.61
N ILE A 101 4.97 -3.30 -20.45
CA ILE A 101 4.23 -3.65 -19.25
C ILE A 101 3.24 -2.52 -19.00
N SER A 102 1.96 -2.73 -19.32
CA SER A 102 0.91 -1.74 -19.12
C SER A 102 0.04 -2.11 -17.92
N ARG A 103 -0.06 -1.19 -16.97
CA ARG A 103 -0.83 -1.32 -15.74
C ARG A 103 -2.09 -0.46 -15.83
N ARG A 104 -3.21 -1.07 -15.46
CA ARG A 104 -4.46 -0.38 -15.17
C ARG A 104 -4.73 -0.47 -13.68
N ARG A 105 -4.88 0.68 -13.05
CA ARG A 105 -5.00 0.86 -11.60
C ARG A 105 -6.43 1.18 -11.15
N ILE A 106 -7.33 1.44 -12.11
CA ILE A 106 -8.75 1.71 -11.89
C ILE A 106 -9.47 0.43 -11.50
N GLY A 107 -10.45 0.50 -10.60
CA GLY A 107 -11.36 -0.61 -10.30
C GLY A 107 -10.78 -1.68 -9.37
N ALA A 108 -9.66 -1.36 -8.71
CA ALA A 108 -9.10 -2.17 -7.64
C ALA A 108 -8.67 -3.59 -8.06
N SER A 109 -8.39 -4.45 -7.07
CA SER A 109 -7.94 -5.83 -7.32
C SER A 109 -8.99 -6.64 -8.07
N TYR A 110 -10.26 -6.61 -7.63
CA TYR A 110 -11.35 -7.39 -8.23
C TYR A 110 -11.44 -7.24 -9.75
N VAL A 111 -11.46 -6.01 -10.28
CA VAL A 111 -11.62 -5.80 -11.73
C VAL A 111 -10.49 -6.43 -12.53
N GLY A 112 -9.27 -6.45 -11.99
CA GLY A 112 -8.17 -7.13 -12.66
C GLY A 112 -8.34 -8.65 -12.68
N ILE A 113 -8.73 -9.24 -11.54
CA ILE A 113 -8.93 -10.69 -11.42
C ILE A 113 -10.11 -11.15 -12.26
N GLU A 114 -11.23 -10.43 -12.20
CA GLU A 114 -12.42 -10.69 -13.00
C GLU A 114 -12.11 -10.64 -14.50
N ALA A 115 -11.37 -9.63 -14.95
CA ALA A 115 -10.95 -9.53 -16.35
C ALA A 115 -10.04 -10.67 -16.79
N THR A 116 -9.19 -11.16 -15.89
CA THR A 116 -8.35 -12.33 -16.15
C THR A 116 -9.18 -13.61 -16.23
N ALA A 117 -10.10 -13.82 -15.28
CA ALA A 117 -10.89 -15.04 -15.16
C ALA A 117 -11.93 -15.17 -16.27
N ASN A 118 -12.62 -14.07 -16.61
CA ASN A 118 -13.77 -14.07 -17.52
C ASN A 118 -13.44 -13.50 -18.91
N GLY A 119 -12.22 -13.01 -19.13
CA GLY A 119 -11.81 -12.40 -20.39
C GLY A 119 -12.43 -11.02 -20.65
N THR A 120 -12.89 -10.32 -19.60
CA THR A 120 -13.40 -8.94 -19.73
C THR A 120 -12.33 -8.05 -20.34
N LEU A 121 -12.69 -7.37 -21.42
CA LEU A 121 -11.78 -6.44 -22.09
C LEU A 121 -11.69 -5.13 -21.32
N LEU A 122 -10.47 -4.62 -21.17
CA LEU A 122 -10.16 -3.41 -20.41
C LEU A 122 -9.40 -2.40 -21.27
N ASP A 123 -9.23 -1.22 -20.68
CA ASP A 123 -8.47 -0.12 -21.26
C ASP A 123 -7.06 -0.08 -20.70
N TYR A 124 -6.09 0.28 -21.53
CA TYR A 124 -4.68 0.40 -21.12
C TYR A 124 -4.01 1.58 -21.80
N LEU A 125 -2.90 2.05 -21.22
CA LEU A 125 -2.03 2.99 -21.89
C LEU A 125 -1.53 2.36 -23.19
N GLN A 126 -1.68 3.08 -24.30
CA GLN A 126 -1.21 2.62 -25.60
C GLN A 126 0.32 2.55 -25.61
N ASP A 127 0.87 1.58 -26.33
CA ASP A 127 2.31 1.38 -26.42
C ASP A 127 3.01 2.54 -27.15
N PRO A 128 4.28 2.82 -26.85
CA PRO A 128 4.94 4.03 -27.32
C PRO A 128 5.21 4.03 -28.84
N ALA A 129 5.17 2.89 -29.53
CA ALA A 129 5.35 2.88 -30.99
C ALA A 129 4.12 3.45 -31.72
N SER A 130 2.96 3.52 -31.06
CA SER A 130 1.70 3.99 -31.64
C SER A 130 1.03 5.12 -30.84
N ALA A 131 1.44 5.35 -29.59
CA ALA A 131 0.87 6.37 -28.72
C ALA A 131 1.45 7.78 -28.95
N ASN A 132 0.62 8.80 -28.71
CA ASN A 132 1.06 10.18 -28.62
C ASN A 132 1.67 10.45 -27.25
N CYS A 133 2.97 10.23 -27.13
CA CYS A 133 3.73 10.46 -25.89
C CYS A 133 4.70 11.63 -26.03
N THR A 134 4.73 12.50 -25.03
CA THR A 134 5.69 13.60 -24.91
C THR A 134 6.78 13.21 -23.91
N ALA A 135 8.04 13.38 -24.30
CA ALA A 135 9.18 13.17 -23.40
C ALA A 135 9.10 14.14 -22.22
N HIS A 136 9.17 13.58 -21.01
CA HIS A 136 9.14 14.35 -19.78
C HIS A 136 9.89 13.59 -18.67
N ASN A 137 11.01 14.13 -18.22
CA ASN A 137 11.72 13.57 -17.07
C ASN A 137 11.26 14.26 -15.79
N GLY A 138 10.72 13.48 -14.86
CA GLY A 138 10.22 14.02 -13.61
C GLY A 138 10.06 12.97 -12.51
N THR A 139 9.55 13.45 -11.38
CA THR A 139 9.13 12.60 -10.27
C THR A 139 7.83 13.17 -9.73
N PHE A 140 6.84 12.32 -9.46
CA PHE A 140 5.69 12.72 -8.65
C PHE A 140 5.71 11.95 -7.33
N VAL A 141 5.08 12.54 -6.32
CA VAL A 141 4.93 11.94 -5.01
C VAL A 141 3.50 11.44 -4.88
N SER A 142 3.32 10.15 -4.62
CA SER A 142 2.04 9.58 -4.21
C SER A 142 2.25 8.88 -2.88
N GLY A 143 1.53 9.29 -1.84
CA GLY A 143 1.61 8.69 -0.50
C GLY A 143 2.97 8.78 0.17
N GLY A 144 3.70 9.88 -0.06
CA GLY A 144 5.07 10.02 0.45
C GLY A 144 6.12 9.20 -0.33
N THR A 145 5.71 8.49 -1.38
CA THR A 145 6.57 7.71 -2.25
C THR A 145 6.79 8.43 -3.57
N SER A 146 8.06 8.63 -3.94
CA SER A 146 8.47 9.24 -5.21
C SER A 146 8.54 8.18 -6.32
N PHE A 147 7.96 8.51 -7.48
CA PHE A 147 7.96 7.66 -8.66
C PHE A 147 8.58 8.45 -9.83
N PRO A 148 9.70 7.96 -10.40
CA PRO A 148 10.29 8.58 -11.58
C PRO A 148 9.42 8.29 -12.81
N TYR A 149 9.43 9.22 -13.76
CA TYR A 149 8.83 9.03 -15.07
C TYR A 149 9.60 9.72 -16.18
N ASN A 150 9.45 9.18 -17.39
CA ASN A 150 10.19 9.59 -18.59
C ASN A 150 9.25 10.12 -19.70
N TYR A 151 7.98 9.72 -19.69
CA TYR A 151 7.02 10.10 -20.72
C TYR A 151 5.62 10.31 -20.15
N SER A 152 4.92 11.26 -20.76
CA SER A 152 3.48 11.46 -20.59
C SER A 152 2.76 11.11 -21.87
N CYS A 153 1.74 10.27 -21.80
CA CYS A 153 0.96 9.82 -22.97
C CYS A 153 -0.50 10.22 -22.82
N GLY A 154 -1.09 10.69 -23.93
CA GLY A 154 -2.51 11.05 -23.96
C GLY A 154 -3.44 9.89 -24.29
N THR A 155 -2.92 8.87 -24.98
CA THR A 155 -3.78 7.83 -25.59
C THR A 155 -3.94 6.61 -24.70
N VAL A 156 -5.20 6.26 -24.46
CA VAL A 156 -5.63 5.01 -23.83
C VAL A 156 -6.44 4.23 -24.85
N THR A 157 -6.14 2.94 -24.99
CA THR A 157 -6.81 2.04 -25.94
C THR A 157 -7.62 1.02 -25.18
N GLY A 158 -8.90 0.88 -25.56
CA GLY A 158 -9.82 -0.10 -25.01
C GLY A 158 -9.89 -1.40 -25.80
N GLY A 159 -10.63 -2.36 -25.26
CA GLY A 159 -10.88 -3.64 -25.94
C GLY A 159 -9.73 -4.64 -25.83
N ILE A 160 -8.89 -4.53 -24.81
CA ILE A 160 -7.69 -5.36 -24.63
C ILE A 160 -7.91 -6.37 -23.51
N ALA A 161 -7.64 -7.65 -23.78
CA ALA A 161 -7.68 -8.70 -22.77
C ALA A 161 -6.47 -8.56 -21.80
N ALA A 162 -6.70 -8.82 -20.51
CA ALA A 162 -5.63 -8.86 -19.54
C ALA A 162 -4.72 -10.08 -19.78
N THR A 163 -3.40 -9.89 -19.74
CA THR A 163 -2.43 -11.00 -19.81
C THR A 163 -2.38 -11.78 -18.50
N ALA A 164 -2.42 -11.06 -17.39
CA ALA A 164 -2.48 -11.56 -16.01
C ALA A 164 -3.00 -10.44 -15.12
N SER A 165 -3.37 -10.72 -13.87
CA SER A 165 -3.74 -9.68 -12.91
C SER A 165 -2.92 -9.75 -11.64
N ILE A 166 -2.92 -8.63 -10.90
CA ILE A 166 -2.27 -8.53 -9.59
C ILE A 166 -3.29 -8.10 -8.55
N GLY A 167 -3.40 -8.87 -7.48
CA GLY A 167 -4.27 -8.57 -6.34
C GLY A 167 -3.48 -8.27 -5.07
N ASP A 168 -4.01 -7.40 -4.20
CA ASP A 168 -3.51 -7.25 -2.81
C ASP A 168 -3.91 -8.45 -1.93
N VAL A 169 -4.83 -9.26 -2.43
CA VAL A 169 -5.30 -10.54 -1.89
C VAL A 169 -5.36 -11.54 -3.05
N THR A 170 -5.37 -12.83 -2.73
CA THR A 170 -5.56 -13.92 -3.69
C THR A 170 -7.02 -14.01 -4.18
N PRO A 171 -7.29 -14.63 -5.35
CA PRO A 171 -8.63 -14.67 -5.95
C PRO A 171 -9.74 -15.23 -5.06
N ASP A 172 -9.41 -16.18 -4.19
CA ASP A 172 -10.32 -16.81 -3.23
C ASP A 172 -10.93 -15.84 -2.23
N ALA A 173 -10.35 -14.65 -2.03
CA ALA A 173 -10.89 -13.64 -1.14
C ALA A 173 -12.14 -12.91 -1.70
N PHE A 174 -12.40 -12.99 -3.01
CA PHE A 174 -13.45 -12.23 -3.70
C PHE A 174 -14.79 -12.98 -3.80
N HIS A 175 -15.36 -13.28 -2.63
CA HIS A 175 -16.70 -13.81 -2.46
C HIS A 175 -17.45 -13.03 -1.37
N GLY A 176 -18.78 -13.08 -1.35
CA GLY A 176 -19.62 -12.28 -0.46
C GLY A 176 -19.81 -10.82 -0.91
N ALA A 177 -20.93 -10.23 -0.50
CA ALA A 177 -21.43 -8.95 -1.05
C ALA A 177 -20.50 -7.74 -0.84
N ASP A 178 -19.69 -7.72 0.22
CA ASP A 178 -18.79 -6.58 0.51
C ASP A 178 -17.39 -6.72 -0.11
N ASN A 179 -16.99 -7.94 -0.51
CA ASN A 179 -15.72 -8.16 -1.16
C ASN A 179 -15.80 -8.03 -2.68
N VAL A 180 -17.00 -8.09 -3.27
CA VAL A 180 -17.22 -7.93 -4.70
C VAL A 180 -17.99 -6.64 -5.01
N PRO A 181 -17.69 -5.93 -6.11
CA PRO A 181 -18.50 -4.80 -6.53
C PRO A 181 -19.97 -5.19 -6.70
N GLU A 182 -20.88 -4.27 -6.39
CA GLU A 182 -22.31 -4.52 -6.49
C GLU A 182 -22.71 -4.98 -7.91
N GLY A 183 -23.55 -6.01 -7.99
CA GLY A 183 -24.03 -6.58 -9.25
C GLY A 183 -22.98 -7.37 -10.04
N LYS A 184 -21.80 -7.63 -9.45
CA LYS A 184 -20.75 -8.45 -10.06
C LYS A 184 -20.71 -9.86 -9.46
N PRO A 185 -20.31 -10.88 -10.25
CA PRO A 185 -20.23 -12.25 -9.75
C PRO A 185 -19.05 -12.42 -8.78
N GLU A 186 -19.14 -13.41 -7.91
CA GLU A 186 -17.99 -13.86 -7.13
C GLU A 186 -16.91 -14.46 -8.04
N ILE A 187 -15.66 -14.47 -7.57
CA ILE A 187 -14.56 -15.06 -8.31
C ILE A 187 -14.40 -16.52 -7.91
N ASP A 188 -14.65 -17.44 -8.85
CA ASP A 188 -14.28 -18.83 -8.67
C ASP A 188 -12.77 -19.02 -8.91
N ALA A 189 -12.00 -18.94 -7.83
CA ALA A 189 -10.56 -19.11 -7.87
C ALA A 189 -10.12 -20.44 -8.51
N SER A 190 -10.94 -21.49 -8.46
CA SER A 190 -10.61 -22.81 -9.02
C SER A 190 -10.53 -22.82 -10.55
N THR A 191 -11.16 -21.85 -11.20
CA THR A 191 -11.12 -21.68 -12.66
C THR A 191 -9.86 -20.99 -13.15
N ILE A 192 -9.04 -20.44 -12.25
CA ILE A 192 -7.80 -19.73 -12.59
C ILE A 192 -6.62 -20.68 -12.35
N PRO A 193 -6.04 -21.29 -13.40
CA PRO A 193 -5.07 -22.39 -13.25
C PRO A 193 -3.73 -21.93 -12.69
N ASN A 194 -3.33 -20.70 -12.96
CA ASN A 194 -2.06 -20.14 -12.52
C ASN A 194 -2.35 -19.04 -11.50
N ARG A 195 -2.14 -19.33 -10.21
CA ARG A 195 -2.38 -18.41 -9.08
C ARG A 195 -1.23 -18.53 -8.08
N TYR A 196 -0.46 -17.46 -7.94
CA TYR A 196 0.75 -17.45 -7.12
C TYR A 196 0.64 -16.38 -6.06
N ALA A 197 0.69 -16.78 -4.78
CA ALA A 197 0.97 -15.86 -3.69
C ALA A 197 2.46 -15.49 -3.76
N ILE A 198 2.75 -14.22 -4.01
CA ILE A 198 4.12 -13.79 -4.29
C ILE A 198 4.81 -13.13 -3.11
N ALA A 199 4.07 -12.45 -2.23
CA ALA A 199 4.50 -12.24 -0.84
C ALA A 199 3.31 -11.79 0.04
N GLY A 200 3.55 -11.33 1.28
CA GLY A 200 2.56 -10.73 2.17
C GLY A 200 2.64 -9.20 2.17
N HIS A 201 1.50 -8.51 2.15
CA HIS A 201 1.42 -7.05 2.21
C HIS A 201 0.85 -6.58 3.56
N VAL A 202 1.59 -5.74 4.27
CA VAL A 202 1.18 -5.20 5.57
C VAL A 202 0.31 -3.95 5.38
N ILE A 203 -0.93 -4.03 5.85
CA ILE A 203 -1.94 -2.98 5.75
C ILE A 203 -2.16 -2.36 7.14
N GLY A 204 -2.29 -1.04 7.20
CA GLY A 204 -2.49 -0.27 8.41
C GLY A 204 -3.89 0.33 8.50
N ILE A 205 -4.25 0.73 9.72
CA ILE A 205 -5.43 1.57 9.99
C ILE A 205 -4.94 3.01 10.17
N PRO A 206 -5.03 3.87 9.15
CA PRO A 206 -4.81 5.30 9.32
C PRO A 206 -5.89 5.90 10.21
N SER A 207 -5.50 6.86 11.05
CA SER A 207 -6.35 7.65 11.92
C SER A 207 -5.98 9.12 11.78
N THR A 208 -6.97 10.02 11.67
CA THR A 208 -6.70 11.46 11.61
C THR A 208 -5.93 11.92 12.84
N TRP A 209 -5.09 12.94 12.73
CA TRP A 209 -4.13 13.29 13.78
C TRP A 209 -4.80 13.50 15.14
N LYS A 210 -5.88 14.27 15.16
CA LYS A 210 -6.57 14.59 16.41
C LYS A 210 -7.31 13.40 17.00
N LEU A 211 -7.84 12.48 16.17
CA LEU A 211 -8.40 11.23 16.67
C LEU A 211 -7.28 10.37 17.28
N ARG A 212 -6.17 10.17 16.56
CA ARG A 212 -5.01 9.43 17.07
C ARG A 212 -4.50 10.03 18.39
N ASN A 213 -4.45 11.35 18.49
CA ASN A 213 -4.00 12.04 19.71
C ASN A 213 -5.01 11.92 20.85
N ALA A 214 -6.32 11.94 20.55
CA ALA A 214 -7.37 11.65 21.52
C ALA A 214 -7.24 10.24 22.08
N LEU A 215 -7.07 9.24 21.20
CA LEU A 215 -6.86 7.84 21.57
C LEU A 215 -5.58 7.66 22.40
N GLN A 216 -4.49 8.34 22.02
CA GLN A 216 -3.24 8.30 22.78
C GLN A 216 -3.44 8.85 24.20
N TYR A 217 -4.02 10.04 24.33
CA TYR A 217 -4.24 10.63 25.66
C TYR A 217 -5.22 9.81 26.50
N ALA A 218 -6.29 9.30 25.90
CA ALA A 218 -7.25 8.42 26.54
C ALA A 218 -6.58 7.14 27.09
N GLN A 219 -5.64 6.55 26.33
CA GLN A 219 -4.89 5.37 26.76
C GLN A 219 -3.82 5.68 27.79
N VAL A 220 -3.26 6.89 27.82
CA VAL A 220 -2.42 7.35 28.94
C VAL A 220 -3.25 7.45 30.22
N LEU A 221 -4.45 8.04 30.17
CA LEU A 221 -5.34 8.16 31.33
C LEU A 221 -5.79 6.80 31.87
N ASN A 222 -5.99 5.82 30.99
CA ASN A 222 -6.32 4.44 31.38
C ASN A 222 -5.10 3.60 31.80
N GLY A 223 -3.87 4.14 31.75
CA GLY A 223 -2.66 3.40 32.09
C GLY A 223 -2.20 2.37 31.05
N ASN A 224 -2.80 2.36 29.86
CA ASN A 224 -2.43 1.47 28.76
C ASN A 224 -1.20 1.98 27.98
N LEU A 225 -0.92 3.28 28.06
CA LEU A 225 0.29 3.91 27.54
C LEU A 225 1.08 4.60 28.67
N PRO A 226 2.41 4.69 28.56
CA PRO A 226 3.22 5.44 29.52
C PRO A 226 2.77 6.89 29.66
N SER A 227 2.75 7.42 30.90
CA SER A 227 2.46 8.82 31.17
C SER A 227 3.43 9.80 30.51
N THR A 228 4.61 9.33 30.11
CA THR A 228 5.61 10.09 29.36
C THR A 228 5.20 10.34 27.91
N CYS A 229 4.16 9.68 27.40
CA CYS A 229 3.77 9.79 26.00
C CYS A 229 3.12 11.14 25.68
N VAL A 230 2.30 11.68 26.57
CA VAL A 230 1.71 13.02 26.44
C VAL A 230 1.31 13.57 27.81
N SER A 231 1.50 14.88 27.98
CA SER A 231 0.98 15.61 29.15
C SER A 231 0.45 16.98 28.70
N PRO A 232 -0.74 17.41 29.17
CA PRO A 232 -1.20 18.78 29.01
C PRO A 232 -0.17 19.78 29.57
N GLY A 233 -0.11 20.98 28.99
CA GLY A 233 0.80 22.06 29.42
C GLY A 233 2.26 21.91 29.00
N THR A 234 2.65 20.80 28.36
CA THR A 234 4.00 20.65 27.78
C THR A 234 3.95 21.00 26.29
N ALA A 235 4.90 21.80 25.81
CA ALA A 235 5.02 22.10 24.39
C ALA A 235 5.19 20.79 23.60
N VAL A 236 4.26 20.51 22.70
CA VAL A 236 4.28 19.29 21.90
C VAL A 236 5.27 19.47 20.76
N ASN A 237 6.42 18.79 20.83
CA ASN A 237 7.33 18.69 19.72
C ASN A 237 7.30 17.26 19.14
N TYR A 238 6.71 17.14 17.95
CA TYR A 238 6.53 15.87 17.24
C TYR A 238 7.86 15.14 16.93
N THR A 239 9.01 15.83 16.95
CA THR A 239 10.31 15.23 16.62
C THR A 239 11.19 14.89 17.82
N SER A 240 10.95 15.47 19.02
CA SER A 240 11.84 15.31 20.18
C SER A 240 11.19 14.70 21.42
N ASN A 241 9.87 14.73 21.56
CA ASN A 241 9.19 14.26 22.78
C ASN A 241 8.84 12.76 22.75
N GLY A 242 9.25 12.02 21.71
CA GLY A 242 8.95 10.57 21.61
C GLY A 242 7.45 10.24 21.44
N ILE A 243 6.58 11.23 21.24
CA ILE A 243 5.13 11.04 21.14
C ILE A 243 4.71 10.21 19.92
N GLU A 244 5.53 10.21 18.87
CA GLU A 244 5.37 9.39 17.66
C GLU A 244 6.13 8.06 17.76
N SER A 245 6.74 7.74 18.91
CA SER A 245 7.43 6.47 19.11
C SER A 245 6.45 5.31 19.14
N LEU A 246 6.99 4.11 18.87
CA LEU A 246 6.25 2.87 19.03
C LEU A 246 5.59 2.72 20.41
N ALA A 247 6.30 3.10 21.49
CA ALA A 247 5.80 2.99 22.85
C ALA A 247 4.56 3.87 23.09
N CYS A 248 4.41 4.95 22.33
CA CYS A 248 3.34 5.92 22.47
C CYS A 248 2.24 5.78 21.42
N MET A 249 2.39 4.89 20.44
CA MET A 249 1.36 4.63 19.44
C MET A 249 0.13 4.00 20.12
N PRO A 250 -1.08 4.58 19.96
CA PRO A 250 -2.30 4.02 20.53
C PRO A 250 -2.75 2.77 19.79
N SER A 251 -3.60 1.97 20.45
CA SER A 251 -4.19 0.76 19.88
C SER A 251 -5.72 0.77 19.91
N LEU A 252 -6.34 0.19 18.89
CA LEU A 252 -7.70 -0.33 18.98
C LEU A 252 -7.67 -1.85 18.92
N THR A 253 -8.70 -2.49 19.46
CA THR A 253 -8.87 -3.95 19.32
C THR A 253 -9.50 -4.30 17.98
N LYS A 254 -9.33 -5.54 17.51
CA LYS A 254 -10.03 -6.03 16.32
C LYS A 254 -11.54 -5.88 16.44
N GLN A 255 -12.12 -6.14 17.62
CA GLN A 255 -13.55 -6.02 17.86
C GLN A 255 -14.03 -4.57 17.76
N GLN A 256 -13.26 -3.61 18.31
CA GLN A 256 -13.56 -2.19 18.16
C GLN A 256 -13.50 -1.76 16.70
N LEU A 257 -12.47 -2.19 15.97
CA LEU A 257 -12.36 -1.90 14.54
C LEU A 257 -13.51 -2.52 13.75
N ALA A 258 -13.87 -3.78 13.99
CA ALA A 258 -15.00 -4.42 13.33
C ALA A 258 -16.31 -3.69 13.64
N SER A 259 -16.53 -3.23 14.88
CA SER A 259 -17.71 -2.45 15.25
C SER A 259 -17.75 -1.08 14.56
N LEU A 260 -16.61 -0.38 14.49
CA LEU A 260 -16.49 0.91 13.81
C LEU A 260 -16.72 0.77 12.29
N PHE A 261 -16.02 -0.15 11.63
CA PHE A 261 -16.12 -0.34 10.18
C PHE A 261 -17.44 -0.96 9.73
N SER A 262 -18.15 -1.69 10.59
CA SER A 262 -19.52 -2.15 10.30
C SER A 262 -20.61 -1.11 10.61
N GLY A 263 -20.24 0.01 11.24
CA GLY A 263 -21.19 1.01 11.72
C GLY A 263 -21.99 0.59 12.95
N GLY A 264 -21.63 -0.53 13.59
CA GLY A 264 -22.17 -0.91 14.90
C GLY A 264 -21.82 0.08 16.01
N THR A 265 -20.73 0.84 15.84
CA THR A 265 -20.45 2.07 16.59
C THR A 265 -20.31 3.23 15.62
N SER A 266 -21.22 4.21 15.70
CA SER A 266 -21.26 5.36 14.78
C SER A 266 -20.91 6.70 15.44
N ASP A 267 -20.58 6.70 16.73
CA ASP A 267 -20.22 7.90 17.50
C ASP A 267 -18.97 7.62 18.35
N TRP A 268 -17.98 8.50 18.28
CA TRP A 268 -16.75 8.42 19.07
C TRP A 268 -16.98 8.55 20.57
N ASP A 269 -18.09 9.17 21.00
CA ASP A 269 -18.43 9.27 22.42
C ASP A 269 -19.01 7.98 23.00
N ALA A 270 -19.25 6.96 22.17
CA ALA A 270 -19.43 5.59 22.66
C ALA A 270 -18.15 5.02 23.29
N PHE A 271 -16.97 5.56 22.94
CA PHE A 271 -15.69 5.17 23.54
C PHE A 271 -15.47 5.93 24.85
N ASN A 272 -15.66 5.21 25.95
CA ASN A 272 -15.42 5.75 27.29
C ASN A 272 -14.11 5.23 27.88
N VAL A 273 -13.40 6.11 28.57
CA VAL A 273 -12.23 5.77 29.39
C VAL A 273 -12.49 6.13 30.84
N ASN A 274 -11.86 5.41 31.77
CA ASN A 274 -12.03 5.66 33.19
C ASN A 274 -11.02 6.71 33.64
N VAL A 275 -11.52 7.90 33.97
CA VAL A 275 -10.70 9.00 34.51
C VAL A 275 -11.10 9.21 35.96
N GLY A 276 -10.27 8.74 36.89
CA GLY A 276 -10.51 8.93 38.33
C GLY A 276 -11.79 8.29 38.86
N GLY A 277 -12.21 7.15 38.29
CA GLY A 277 -13.44 6.44 38.64
C GLY A 277 -14.66 6.83 37.80
N THR A 278 -14.54 7.78 36.88
CA THR A 278 -15.64 8.26 36.03
C THR A 278 -15.46 7.84 34.58
N ALA A 279 -16.50 7.23 33.99
CA ALA A 279 -16.56 6.98 32.56
C ALA A 279 -16.62 8.32 31.82
N THR A 280 -15.60 8.59 31.00
CA THR A 280 -15.40 9.85 30.28
C THR A 280 -15.33 9.55 28.79
N SER A 281 -16.19 10.20 27.99
CA SER A 281 -16.22 10.03 26.54
C SER A 281 -14.97 10.58 25.87
N LEU A 282 -14.70 10.18 24.64
CA LEU A 282 -13.51 10.61 23.92
C LEU A 282 -13.50 12.12 23.65
N SER A 283 -14.65 12.73 23.33
CA SER A 283 -14.77 14.20 23.20
C SER A 283 -14.49 14.92 24.53
N ALA A 284 -14.95 14.36 25.65
CA ALA A 284 -14.70 14.89 26.99
C ALA A 284 -13.22 14.75 27.40
N VAL A 285 -12.53 13.69 26.97
CA VAL A 285 -11.07 13.55 27.10
C VAL A 285 -10.35 14.67 26.36
N ALA A 286 -10.77 14.98 25.14
CA ALA A 286 -10.20 16.08 24.36
C ALA A 286 -10.49 17.46 24.98
N ALA A 287 -11.69 17.68 25.51
CA ALA A 287 -12.03 18.89 26.26
C ALA A 287 -11.18 19.05 27.52
N ARG A 288 -10.92 17.93 28.23
CA ARG A 288 -10.04 17.89 29.40
C ARG A 288 -8.59 18.26 29.06
N TRP A 289 -8.08 17.85 27.89
CA TRP A 289 -6.74 18.26 27.45
C TRP A 289 -6.61 19.79 27.41
N VAL A 290 -7.56 20.46 26.79
CA VAL A 290 -7.57 21.93 26.67
C VAL A 290 -7.75 22.61 28.03
N SER A 291 -8.64 22.09 28.90
CA SER A 291 -8.88 22.70 30.22
C SER A 291 -7.68 22.63 31.16
N LEU A 292 -6.75 21.70 30.92
CA LEU A 292 -5.48 21.57 31.63
C LEU A 292 -4.33 22.33 30.97
N GLY A 293 -4.62 23.24 30.03
CA GLY A 293 -3.61 24.05 29.34
C GLY A 293 -2.86 23.31 28.22
N GLY A 294 -3.40 22.19 27.73
CA GLY A 294 -2.89 21.52 26.54
C GLY A 294 -3.11 22.34 25.26
N ASP A 295 -2.21 22.19 24.30
CA ASP A 295 -2.28 22.89 23.01
C ASP A 295 -3.48 22.38 22.15
N PRO A 296 -4.44 23.24 21.76
CA PRO A 296 -5.56 22.87 20.88
C PRO A 296 -5.15 22.44 19.47
N ALA A 297 -3.95 22.83 19.00
CA ALA A 297 -3.40 22.35 17.74
C ALA A 297 -3.03 20.85 17.82
N TYR A 298 -2.68 20.38 19.02
CA TYR A 298 -2.41 18.97 19.27
C TYR A 298 -3.69 18.14 19.37
N LEU A 299 -4.61 18.56 20.26
CA LEU A 299 -5.85 17.84 20.53
C LEU A 299 -6.96 18.83 20.86
N THR A 300 -8.06 18.71 20.12
CA THR A 300 -9.31 19.42 20.36
C THR A 300 -10.45 18.49 19.95
N ALA A 301 -11.56 18.56 20.68
CA ALA A 301 -12.75 17.78 20.34
C ALA A 301 -13.31 18.22 18.97
N PRO A 302 -13.88 17.29 18.18
CA PRO A 302 -14.58 17.64 16.96
C PRO A 302 -15.93 18.26 17.34
N ALA A 303 -16.46 19.13 16.49
CA ALA A 303 -17.84 19.60 16.66
C ALA A 303 -18.86 18.48 16.37
N ASP A 304 -18.45 17.52 15.56
CA ASP A 304 -19.19 16.34 15.14
C ASP A 304 -18.46 15.10 15.66
N THR A 305 -19.06 14.36 16.59
CA THR A 305 -18.49 13.14 17.16
C THR A 305 -18.82 11.90 16.34
N GLN A 306 -19.52 12.05 15.20
CA GLN A 306 -19.79 10.93 14.31
C GLN A 306 -18.49 10.23 13.90
N VAL A 307 -18.55 8.91 13.78
CA VAL A 307 -17.47 8.13 13.19
C VAL A 307 -17.45 8.42 11.69
N HIS A 308 -16.30 8.88 11.22
CA HIS A 308 -16.03 9.05 9.80
C HIS A 308 -15.10 7.94 9.30
N LEU A 309 -15.38 7.37 8.13
CA LEU A 309 -14.57 6.31 7.54
C LEU A 309 -14.14 6.68 6.14
N CYS A 310 -12.83 6.62 5.87
CA CYS A 310 -12.31 6.50 4.52
C CYS A 310 -12.23 5.02 4.21
N ARG A 311 -13.13 4.53 3.37
CA ARG A 311 -13.15 3.13 2.96
C ARG A 311 -12.95 3.03 1.46
N ARG A 312 -12.54 1.87 0.99
CA ARG A 312 -12.32 1.64 -0.43
C ARG A 312 -13.60 1.14 -1.12
N GLU A 313 -13.58 1.18 -2.44
CA GLU A 313 -14.57 0.52 -3.26
C GLU A 313 -14.65 -0.98 -2.95
N ASN A 314 -15.85 -1.57 -3.00
CA ASN A 314 -15.99 -3.03 -2.95
C ASN A 314 -15.12 -3.64 -4.06
N GLY A 315 -14.41 -4.73 -3.76
CA GLY A 315 -13.39 -5.29 -4.65
C GLY A 315 -11.98 -4.72 -4.50
N ALA A 316 -11.77 -3.71 -3.66
CA ALA A 316 -10.43 -3.25 -3.32
C ALA A 316 -9.72 -4.25 -2.39
N GLY A 317 -8.58 -4.77 -2.82
CA GLY A 317 -7.91 -5.86 -2.13
C GLY A 317 -7.48 -5.51 -0.69
N GLN A 318 -7.12 -4.26 -0.40
CA GLN A 318 -6.83 -3.82 0.97
C GLN A 318 -8.07 -3.89 1.88
N GLN A 319 -9.23 -3.51 1.34
CA GLN A 319 -10.49 -3.61 2.07
C GLN A 319 -10.92 -5.06 2.23
N VAL A 320 -10.77 -5.89 1.20
CA VAL A 320 -11.01 -7.33 1.29
C VAL A 320 -10.11 -7.96 2.36
N ALA A 321 -8.84 -7.56 2.44
CA ALA A 321 -7.95 -8.01 3.50
C ALA A 321 -8.42 -7.56 4.89
N MET A 322 -8.90 -6.31 5.04
CA MET A 322 -9.50 -5.82 6.29
C MET A 322 -10.76 -6.61 6.66
N LEU A 323 -11.62 -6.87 5.69
CA LEU A 323 -12.85 -7.64 5.86
C LEU A 323 -12.55 -9.06 6.33
N ALA A 324 -11.63 -9.76 5.67
CA ALA A 324 -11.24 -11.12 6.06
C ALA A 324 -10.55 -11.18 7.43
N ASN A 325 -9.59 -10.28 7.69
CA ASN A 325 -8.73 -10.40 8.88
C ASN A 325 -9.29 -9.80 10.16
N ILE A 326 -10.08 -8.74 10.04
CA ILE A 326 -10.58 -8.00 11.20
C ILE A 326 -12.08 -8.23 11.38
N MET A 327 -12.84 -8.19 10.28
CA MET A 327 -14.29 -8.34 10.34
C MET A 327 -14.75 -9.80 10.18
N GLN A 328 -13.87 -10.71 9.73
CA GLN A 328 -14.21 -12.09 9.38
C GLN A 328 -15.33 -12.18 8.33
N ASN A 329 -15.35 -11.25 7.37
CA ASN A 329 -16.31 -11.19 6.27
C ASN A 329 -15.65 -11.63 4.95
N PRO A 330 -16.27 -12.57 4.21
CA PRO A 330 -17.55 -13.25 4.47
C PRO A 330 -17.41 -14.57 5.25
N CYS A 331 -16.28 -14.80 5.90
CA CYS A 331 -15.88 -16.08 6.48
C CYS A 331 -16.85 -16.63 7.55
N LEU A 332 -17.68 -15.78 8.15
CA LEU A 332 -18.75 -16.18 9.08
C LEU A 332 -20.12 -16.36 8.41
N GLY A 333 -20.18 -16.39 7.08
CA GLY A 333 -21.42 -16.45 6.31
C GLY A 333 -22.35 -15.30 6.66
N ALA A 334 -23.63 -15.60 6.93
CA ALA A 334 -24.65 -14.62 7.28
C ALA A 334 -24.40 -13.88 8.62
N SER A 335 -23.49 -14.39 9.45
CA SER A 335 -23.08 -13.72 10.71
C SER A 335 -21.92 -12.74 10.51
N SER A 336 -21.39 -12.62 9.30
CA SER A 336 -20.32 -11.67 8.98
C SER A 336 -20.83 -10.23 9.17
N PRO A 337 -20.11 -9.37 9.90
CA PRO A 337 -20.41 -7.94 9.94
C PRO A 337 -20.32 -7.34 8.53
N ALA A 338 -21.40 -6.71 8.08
CA ALA A 338 -21.39 -5.98 6.82
C ALA A 338 -20.54 -4.71 6.96
N LEU A 339 -19.94 -4.27 5.86
CA LEU A 339 -19.19 -3.03 5.83
C LEU A 339 -20.12 -1.81 5.80
N ALA A 340 -19.82 -0.78 6.59
CA ALA A 340 -20.58 0.47 6.59
C ALA A 340 -20.58 1.11 5.21
N GLN A 341 -21.77 1.43 4.69
CA GLN A 341 -21.96 2.02 3.36
C GLN A 341 -22.19 3.53 3.46
N PRO A 342 -21.84 4.31 2.41
CA PRO A 342 -22.20 5.72 2.32
C PRO A 342 -23.71 5.95 2.52
N GLY A 343 -24.07 6.99 3.27
CA GLY A 343 -25.46 7.29 3.61
C GLY A 343 -26.04 6.49 4.80
N GLY A 344 -25.24 5.65 5.45
CA GLY A 344 -25.60 4.97 6.71
C GLY A 344 -25.40 5.85 7.96
N PHE A 345 -25.49 5.22 9.14
CA PHE A 345 -25.27 5.90 10.44
C PHE A 345 -23.84 6.41 10.65
N THR A 346 -22.88 5.84 9.92
CA THR A 346 -21.47 6.25 9.88
C THR A 346 -21.22 7.04 8.60
N ASP A 347 -20.46 8.13 8.67
CA ASP A 347 -20.09 8.93 7.50
C ASP A 347 -18.95 8.24 6.75
N ALA A 348 -19.30 7.26 5.93
CA ALA A 348 -18.38 6.51 5.10
C ALA A 348 -18.21 7.17 3.72
N VAL A 349 -16.97 7.48 3.36
CA VAL A 349 -16.56 8.01 2.06
C VAL A 349 -15.86 6.91 1.26
N LEU A 350 -16.26 6.80 0.00
CA LEU A 350 -15.68 5.85 -0.94
C LEU A 350 -14.43 6.42 -1.62
N ALA A 351 -13.26 5.86 -1.31
CA ALA A 351 -12.00 6.18 -1.96
C ALA A 351 -11.70 5.16 -3.06
N THR A 352 -11.65 5.59 -4.33
CA THR A 352 -11.44 4.72 -5.51
C THR A 352 -9.99 4.34 -5.79
N SER A 353 -9.05 4.76 -4.94
CA SER A 353 -7.61 4.53 -5.08
C SER A 353 -6.89 4.78 -3.76
N LEU A 354 -5.62 4.36 -3.65
CA LEU A 354 -4.79 4.68 -2.49
C LEU A 354 -4.54 6.20 -2.36
N GLY A 355 -4.52 6.93 -3.47
CA GLY A 355 -4.43 8.40 -3.46
C GLY A 355 -5.73 9.08 -3.00
N ALA A 356 -6.89 8.55 -3.40
CA ALA A 356 -8.18 9.03 -2.92
C ALA A 356 -8.34 8.81 -1.40
N GLU A 357 -7.80 7.71 -0.87
CA GLU A 357 -7.77 7.43 0.56
C GLU A 357 -6.96 8.47 1.33
N ASP A 358 -5.76 8.81 0.85
CA ASP A 358 -4.93 9.86 1.46
C ASP A 358 -5.64 11.23 1.45
N ASN A 359 -6.32 11.55 0.35
CA ASN A 359 -7.10 12.80 0.23
C ASN A 359 -8.29 12.80 1.20
N CYS A 360 -9.01 11.69 1.30
CA CYS A 360 -10.11 11.54 2.25
C CYS A 360 -9.65 11.78 3.69
N MET A 361 -8.58 11.10 4.12
CA MET A 361 -8.02 11.25 5.45
C MET A 361 -7.51 12.68 5.72
N THR A 362 -6.88 13.31 4.71
CA THR A 362 -6.40 14.69 4.82
C THR A 362 -7.54 15.69 4.92
N ASN A 363 -8.62 15.50 4.16
CA ASN A 363 -9.80 16.35 4.18
C ASN A 363 -10.53 16.28 5.52
N PHE A 364 -10.74 15.06 6.05
CA PHE A 364 -11.34 14.90 7.38
C PHE A 364 -10.47 15.54 8.46
N ASN A 365 -9.16 15.34 8.43
CA ASN A 365 -8.26 15.97 9.38
C ASN A 365 -8.32 17.50 9.33
N ALA A 366 -8.34 18.10 8.13
CA ALA A 366 -8.45 19.55 7.94
C ALA A 366 -9.76 20.12 8.50
N GLN A 367 -10.84 19.35 8.47
CA GLN A 367 -12.15 19.70 9.01
C GLN A 367 -12.31 19.38 10.50
N ASN A 368 -11.24 18.92 11.18
CA ASN A 368 -11.30 18.44 12.55
C ASN A 368 -12.32 17.29 12.73
N LYS A 369 -12.50 16.45 11.70
CA LYS A 369 -13.31 15.24 11.76
C LYS A 369 -12.46 14.05 12.19
N TRP A 370 -12.96 13.28 13.14
CA TRP A 370 -12.28 12.09 13.64
C TRP A 370 -12.59 10.90 12.75
N ALA A 371 -11.58 10.45 11.99
CA ALA A 371 -11.76 9.43 10.97
C ALA A 371 -10.74 8.30 11.07
N LEU A 372 -11.17 7.10 10.67
CA LEU A 372 -10.32 5.97 10.37
C LEU A 372 -10.35 5.67 8.87
N GLY A 373 -9.35 4.93 8.40
CA GLY A 373 -9.38 4.40 7.05
C GLY A 373 -8.64 3.08 6.88
N ILE A 374 -8.36 2.72 5.63
CA ILE A 374 -7.67 1.48 5.26
C ILE A 374 -6.57 1.82 4.26
N GLN A 375 -5.31 1.72 4.69
CA GLN A 375 -4.19 2.17 3.87
C GLN A 375 -2.96 1.28 4.03
N THR A 376 -2.18 1.16 2.98
CA THR A 376 -0.99 0.33 2.93
C THR A 376 0.21 1.03 3.57
N THR A 377 1.12 0.26 4.17
CA THR A 377 2.19 0.84 5.00
C THR A 377 3.35 1.44 4.21
N GLU A 378 3.43 1.26 2.90
CA GLU A 378 4.34 2.04 2.03
C GLU A 378 3.91 3.52 1.89
N ARG A 379 2.73 3.87 2.40
CA ARG A 379 2.19 5.22 2.38
C ARG A 379 2.56 5.96 3.65
N ASN A 380 2.71 7.29 3.54
CA ASN A 380 2.94 8.21 4.67
C ASN A 380 4.16 7.81 5.55
N VAL A 381 5.21 7.28 4.92
CA VAL A 381 6.46 6.88 5.59
C VAL A 381 7.18 8.07 6.21
N ASN A 382 7.22 9.20 5.49
CA ASN A 382 7.79 10.43 5.99
C ASN A 382 6.67 11.35 6.49
N TYR A 383 6.53 11.47 7.81
CA TYR A 383 5.54 12.33 8.45
C TYR A 383 5.72 13.83 8.15
N ALA A 384 6.87 14.24 7.61
CA ALA A 384 7.05 15.60 7.08
C ALA A 384 6.16 15.87 5.85
N ASN A 385 5.73 14.82 5.14
CA ASN A 385 4.83 14.91 4.00
C ASN A 385 3.35 14.78 4.44
N LYS A 386 2.78 15.90 4.90
CA LYS A 386 1.37 16.39 4.91
C LYS A 386 0.13 15.47 4.94
N ALA A 387 0.20 14.14 4.82
CA ALA A 387 -0.99 13.30 4.90
C ALA A 387 -1.54 13.40 6.33
N GLY A 388 -2.80 13.85 6.45
CA GLY A 388 -3.43 14.23 7.73
C GLY A 388 -3.72 13.07 8.68
N TYR A 389 -2.96 11.98 8.62
CA TYR A 389 -3.15 10.79 9.43
C TYR A 389 -1.84 10.20 9.98
N ARG A 390 -2.00 9.27 10.93
CA ARG A 390 -0.99 8.34 11.44
C ARG A 390 -1.60 6.94 11.51
N PHE A 391 -0.78 5.91 11.39
CA PHE A 391 -1.25 4.55 11.66
C PHE A 391 -1.43 4.34 13.17
N ILE A 392 -2.31 3.41 13.55
CA ILE A 392 -2.50 2.94 14.93
C ILE A 392 -2.20 1.44 15.04
N LYS A 393 -2.01 0.95 16.27
CA LYS A 393 -1.85 -0.49 16.55
C LYS A 393 -3.20 -1.20 16.47
N ILE A 394 -3.14 -2.50 16.19
CA ILE A 394 -4.26 -3.43 16.32
C ILE A 394 -3.89 -4.45 17.41
N ASP A 395 -4.73 -4.61 18.42
CA ASP A 395 -4.48 -5.51 19.56
C ASP A 395 -3.09 -5.32 20.22
N GLY A 396 -2.61 -4.07 20.27
CA GLY A 396 -1.30 -3.71 20.83
C GLY A 396 -0.11 -3.90 19.88
N ALA A 397 -0.30 -4.52 18.72
CA ALA A 397 0.75 -4.73 17.72
C ALA A 397 0.79 -3.58 16.69
N PRO A 398 1.95 -2.94 16.42
CA PRO A 398 2.09 -1.99 15.32
C PRO A 398 2.15 -2.70 13.95
N PRO A 399 1.82 -2.00 12.85
CA PRO A 399 1.86 -2.52 11.48
C PRO A 399 3.31 -2.61 10.96
N THR A 400 4.12 -3.46 11.57
CA THR A 400 5.53 -3.66 11.21
C THR A 400 5.77 -5.06 10.70
N LEU A 401 6.83 -5.23 9.92
CA LEU A 401 7.24 -6.53 9.40
C LEU A 401 7.57 -7.51 10.54
N GLU A 402 8.23 -7.02 11.60
CA GLU A 402 8.56 -7.80 12.79
C GLU A 402 7.32 -8.35 13.48
N GLN A 403 6.27 -7.54 13.64
CA GLN A 403 5.05 -8.01 14.31
C GLN A 403 4.23 -8.97 13.45
N VAL A 404 4.36 -8.90 12.12
CA VAL A 404 3.82 -9.93 11.23
C VAL A 404 4.62 -11.23 11.36
N TYR A 405 5.95 -11.15 11.39
CA TYR A 405 6.83 -12.29 11.63
C TYR A 405 6.55 -12.98 12.98
N LEU A 406 6.24 -12.19 14.02
CA LEU A 406 5.87 -12.69 15.35
C LEU A 406 4.40 -13.15 15.45
N GLY A 407 3.61 -13.04 14.38
CA GLY A 407 2.19 -13.43 14.36
C GLY A 407 1.28 -12.53 15.22
N ARG A 408 1.76 -11.35 15.62
CA ARG A 408 1.04 -10.43 16.52
C ARG A 408 0.20 -9.41 15.75
N TYR A 409 0.65 -8.99 14.57
CA TYR A 409 -0.10 -8.03 13.76
C TYR A 409 -1.03 -8.75 12.77
N PRO A 410 -2.37 -8.55 12.87
CA PRO A 410 -3.33 -9.39 12.14
C PRO A 410 -3.63 -8.92 10.72
N LEU A 411 -3.36 -7.65 10.40
CA LEU A 411 -3.83 -7.04 9.16
C LEU A 411 -2.75 -7.11 8.06
N TRP A 412 -2.59 -8.30 7.52
CA TRP A 412 -1.78 -8.56 6.33
C TRP A 412 -2.43 -9.63 5.46
N SER A 413 -2.20 -9.55 4.16
CA SER A 413 -2.74 -10.49 3.18
C SER A 413 -1.67 -11.01 2.24
N GLU A 414 -1.86 -12.23 1.75
CA GLU A 414 -1.07 -12.80 0.67
C GLU A 414 -1.46 -12.10 -0.63
N TYR A 415 -0.52 -11.39 -1.25
CA TYR A 415 -0.75 -10.69 -2.50
C TYR A 415 -0.37 -11.59 -3.68
N GLY A 416 -1.16 -11.52 -4.75
CA GLY A 416 -1.18 -12.53 -5.81
C GLY A 416 -0.84 -12.01 -7.21
N ILE A 417 -0.26 -12.89 -8.02
CA ILE A 417 -0.29 -12.79 -9.50
C ILE A 417 -1.02 -14.02 -10.04
N GLN A 418 -1.92 -13.80 -10.99
CA GLN A 418 -2.70 -14.88 -11.57
C GLN A 418 -3.00 -14.68 -13.05
N TRP A 419 -3.09 -15.79 -13.80
CA TRP A 419 -3.36 -15.79 -15.25
C TRP A 419 -4.00 -17.10 -15.74
N MET A 420 -4.59 -17.01 -16.93
CA MET A 420 -5.16 -18.15 -17.65
C MET A 420 -4.11 -18.81 -18.57
N ASP A 421 -4.32 -20.05 -18.98
CA ASP A 421 -3.34 -20.77 -19.80
C ASP A 421 -3.18 -20.26 -21.25
N ASN A 422 -4.00 -19.29 -21.65
CA ASN A 422 -4.03 -18.71 -23.00
C ASN A 422 -2.94 -17.67 -23.29
N VAL A 423 -1.96 -17.49 -22.40
CA VAL A 423 -0.79 -16.63 -22.63
C VAL A 423 0.22 -17.29 -23.57
N THR A 424 0.94 -16.47 -24.35
CA THR A 424 2.03 -16.94 -25.20
C THR A 424 3.19 -17.50 -24.36
N THR A 425 4.12 -18.22 -25.00
CA THR A 425 5.28 -18.79 -24.31
C THR A 425 6.16 -17.71 -23.65
N ASP A 426 6.38 -16.60 -24.32
CA ASP A 426 7.26 -15.54 -23.79
C ASP A 426 6.57 -14.71 -22.71
N GLU A 427 5.26 -14.45 -22.83
CA GLU A 427 4.47 -13.87 -21.75
C GLU A 427 4.48 -14.78 -20.52
N ARG A 428 4.27 -16.08 -20.69
CA ARG A 428 4.35 -17.06 -19.59
C ARG A 428 5.72 -17.01 -18.89
N ARG A 429 6.81 -16.97 -19.65
CA ARG A 429 8.16 -16.85 -19.08
C ARG A 429 8.35 -15.55 -18.31
N ALA A 430 7.86 -14.42 -18.85
CA ALA A 430 7.94 -13.13 -18.17
C ALA A 430 7.09 -13.12 -16.88
N LEU A 431 5.88 -13.69 -16.88
CA LEU A 431 5.04 -13.83 -15.69
C LEU A 431 5.71 -14.71 -14.62
N LEU A 432 6.33 -15.83 -15.01
CA LEU A 432 7.08 -16.69 -14.10
C LEU A 432 8.33 -15.99 -13.54
N ALA A 433 9.02 -15.18 -14.34
CA ALA A 433 10.14 -14.36 -13.87
C ALA A 433 9.68 -13.31 -12.84
N LEU A 434 8.51 -12.68 -13.06
CA LEU A 434 7.90 -11.79 -12.07
C LEU A 434 7.58 -12.52 -10.76
N VAL A 435 6.97 -13.70 -10.85
CA VAL A 435 6.66 -14.54 -9.68
C VAL A 435 7.95 -14.87 -8.91
N ALA A 436 8.95 -15.44 -9.58
CA ALA A 436 10.21 -15.82 -8.95
C ALA A 436 10.93 -14.62 -8.31
N TYR A 437 10.97 -13.47 -9.01
CA TYR A 437 11.55 -12.24 -8.47
C TYR A 437 10.82 -11.78 -7.20
N ALA A 438 9.49 -11.75 -7.25
CA ALA A 438 8.68 -11.23 -6.16
C ALA A 438 8.61 -12.16 -4.93
N GLN A 439 8.78 -13.47 -5.12
CA GLN A 439 8.84 -14.46 -4.05
C GLN A 439 10.16 -14.45 -3.27
N ASN A 440 11.24 -13.97 -3.89
CA ASN A 440 12.57 -14.00 -3.29
C ASN A 440 12.69 -13.02 -2.09
N PRO A 441 13.06 -13.49 -0.88
CA PRO A 441 13.15 -12.65 0.31
C PRO A 441 14.12 -11.48 0.18
N VAL A 442 15.21 -11.62 -0.56
CA VAL A 442 16.18 -10.54 -0.79
C VAL A 442 15.53 -9.40 -1.58
N ASN A 443 14.73 -9.74 -2.59
CA ASN A 443 14.00 -8.75 -3.39
C ASN A 443 12.85 -8.11 -2.60
N VAL A 444 12.17 -8.90 -1.76
CA VAL A 444 11.16 -8.37 -0.83
C VAL A 444 11.81 -7.39 0.17
N ALA A 445 12.94 -7.74 0.76
CA ALA A 445 13.70 -6.87 1.65
C ALA A 445 14.13 -5.57 0.94
N ALA A 446 14.61 -5.66 -0.30
CA ALA A 446 15.00 -4.51 -1.09
C ALA A 446 13.86 -3.50 -1.28
N ARG A 447 12.61 -3.98 -1.45
CA ARG A 447 11.41 -3.13 -1.54
C ARG A 447 11.11 -2.37 -0.25
N ASN A 448 11.48 -2.93 0.90
CA ASN A 448 11.24 -2.35 2.23
C ASN A 448 12.30 -1.32 2.64
N THR A 449 13.41 -1.19 1.91
CA THR A 449 14.57 -0.34 2.28
C THR A 449 14.18 1.07 2.70
N ASN A 450 13.19 1.66 2.02
CA ASN A 450 12.74 3.04 2.23
C ASN A 450 11.38 3.14 2.94
N ILE A 451 10.90 2.06 3.58
CA ILE A 451 9.62 2.01 4.30
C ILE A 451 9.91 1.94 5.81
N ASN A 452 10.49 3.02 6.32
CA ASN A 452 10.87 3.16 7.73
C ASN A 452 9.99 4.21 8.40
N HIS A 453 9.02 3.75 9.20
CA HIS A 453 8.18 4.61 10.03
C HIS A 453 8.85 4.87 11.38
N SER A 454 8.36 5.86 12.14
CA SER A 454 8.84 6.08 13.52
C SER A 454 8.57 4.88 14.45
N PHE A 455 7.61 4.03 14.09
CA PHE A 455 7.27 2.82 14.82
C PHE A 455 7.98 1.56 14.33
N GLY A 456 8.79 1.63 13.25
CA GLY A 456 9.56 0.50 12.72
C GLY A 456 9.46 0.32 11.20
N LYS A 457 10.09 -0.75 10.70
CA LYS A 457 10.04 -1.14 9.28
C LYS A 457 8.69 -1.75 8.93
N ALA A 458 8.13 -1.37 7.79
CA ALA A 458 6.87 -1.88 7.26
C ALA A 458 6.98 -2.24 5.76
N GLY A 459 5.85 -2.49 5.09
CA GLY A 459 5.80 -2.87 3.68
C GLY A 459 5.41 -4.33 3.46
N TYR A 460 6.36 -5.16 3.03
CA TYR A 460 6.13 -6.52 2.55
C TYR A 460 6.91 -7.58 3.33
N VAL A 461 6.34 -8.77 3.48
CA VAL A 461 7.03 -9.96 4.02
C VAL A 461 7.10 -11.05 2.97
N ALA A 462 8.19 -11.80 2.89
CA ALA A 462 8.24 -13.01 2.06
C ALA A 462 7.42 -14.13 2.70
N LEU A 463 6.84 -15.02 1.91
CA LEU A 463 6.01 -16.10 2.43
C LEU A 463 6.82 -17.38 2.53
N SER A 464 6.79 -18.03 3.70
CA SER A 464 7.42 -19.33 3.89
C SER A 464 6.83 -20.43 2.99
N SER A 465 5.56 -20.29 2.58
CA SER A 465 4.91 -21.18 1.60
C SER A 465 5.55 -21.16 0.22
N ASN A 466 6.40 -20.18 -0.08
CA ASN A 466 7.19 -20.13 -1.31
C ASN A 466 8.53 -20.88 -1.21
N GLY A 467 8.72 -21.69 -0.17
CA GLY A 467 9.90 -22.53 0.02
C GLY A 467 11.10 -21.83 0.67
N TYR A 468 10.90 -20.65 1.24
CA TYR A 468 11.94 -19.92 1.96
C TYR A 468 11.83 -20.14 3.46
N ALA A 469 12.96 -20.42 4.11
CA ALA A 469 13.01 -20.62 5.55
C ALA A 469 12.99 -19.27 6.29
N PRO A 470 12.14 -19.11 7.31
CA PRO A 470 12.23 -17.99 8.24
C PRO A 470 13.46 -18.16 9.15
N ASP A 471 14.12 -17.05 9.47
CA ASP A 471 15.14 -17.03 10.50
C ASP A 471 14.50 -17.34 11.87
N PRO A 472 15.25 -17.85 12.87
CA PRO A 472 14.71 -18.10 14.23
C PRO A 472 14.45 -16.82 15.04
N VAL A 473 15.02 -15.71 14.59
CA VAL A 473 14.83 -14.37 15.14
C VAL A 473 14.52 -13.46 13.96
N TRP A 474 13.66 -12.45 14.17
CA TRP A 474 13.33 -11.47 13.14
C TRP A 474 14.59 -10.88 12.48
N ASN A 475 14.67 -11.03 11.14
CA ASN A 475 15.74 -10.46 10.33
C ASN A 475 15.14 -9.63 9.18
N PRO A 476 15.32 -8.29 9.18
CA PRO A 476 14.76 -7.44 8.15
C PRO A 476 15.38 -7.65 6.75
N ASN A 477 16.54 -8.32 6.65
CA ASN A 477 17.17 -8.70 5.38
C ASN A 477 16.68 -10.05 4.85
N ASN A 478 16.05 -10.86 5.70
CA ASN A 478 15.35 -12.09 5.33
C ASN A 478 13.91 -12.06 5.90
N PRO A 479 13.03 -11.17 5.40
CA PRO A 479 11.75 -10.86 6.02
C PRO A 479 10.68 -11.94 5.74
N VAL A 480 11.02 -13.22 5.92
CA VAL A 480 10.12 -14.35 5.68
C VAL A 480 9.21 -14.54 6.87
N THR A 481 7.90 -14.45 6.68
CA THR A 481 6.93 -14.79 7.72
C THR A 481 6.82 -16.32 7.87
N PRO A 482 6.89 -16.85 9.10
CA PRO A 482 6.64 -18.27 9.35
C PRO A 482 5.17 -18.63 9.19
N TYR A 483 4.27 -17.64 9.08
CA TYR A 483 2.85 -17.86 8.95
C TYR A 483 2.41 -17.98 7.48
N THR A 484 1.44 -18.84 7.23
CA THR A 484 0.87 -19.10 5.91
C THR A 484 -0.64 -19.29 6.00
N ARG A 485 -1.37 -18.89 4.96
CA ARG A 485 -2.79 -19.25 4.75
C ARG A 485 -2.95 -20.43 3.81
N ALA A 486 -1.85 -20.93 3.26
CA ALA A 486 -1.82 -22.05 2.31
C ALA A 486 -1.52 -23.41 2.97
N ALA A 487 -1.92 -23.61 4.23
CA ALA A 487 -1.62 -24.84 4.98
C ALA A 487 -2.22 -26.11 4.34
N SER A 488 -3.30 -25.97 3.55
CA SER A 488 -3.95 -27.04 2.78
C SER A 488 -3.45 -27.13 1.33
N GLY A 489 -2.35 -26.45 0.99
CA GLY A 489 -1.76 -26.45 -0.36
C GLY A 489 -2.26 -25.36 -1.30
N ALA A 490 -3.25 -24.56 -0.89
CA ALA A 490 -3.69 -23.37 -1.61
C ALA A 490 -4.06 -22.25 -0.63
N PRO A 491 -3.79 -20.96 -0.97
CA PRO A 491 -4.25 -19.83 -0.17
C PRO A 491 -5.75 -19.86 0.10
N ASP A 492 -6.13 -19.57 1.35
CA ASP A 492 -7.50 -19.35 1.77
C ASP A 492 -7.58 -18.10 2.67
N ALA A 493 -8.20 -17.04 2.16
CA ALA A 493 -8.39 -15.78 2.84
C ALA A 493 -9.22 -15.90 4.13
N CYS A 494 -10.07 -16.91 4.24
CA CYS A 494 -10.89 -17.17 5.42
C CYS A 494 -10.20 -18.03 6.48
N THR A 495 -9.05 -18.61 6.15
CA THR A 495 -8.22 -19.31 7.11
C THR A 495 -7.36 -18.32 7.91
N VAL A 496 -7.36 -18.48 9.23
CA VAL A 496 -6.44 -17.77 10.13
C VAL A 496 -5.01 -18.23 9.78
N PRO A 497 -4.03 -17.33 9.61
CA PRO A 497 -2.66 -17.74 9.34
C PRO A 497 -2.14 -18.67 10.42
N VAL A 498 -1.58 -19.81 10.00
CA VAL A 498 -0.96 -20.78 10.91
C VAL A 498 0.54 -20.84 10.63
N ILE A 499 1.31 -21.30 11.61
CA ILE A 499 2.73 -21.58 11.38
C ILE A 499 2.84 -22.63 10.28
N ASN A 500 3.67 -22.36 9.29
CA ASN A 500 3.95 -23.29 8.21
C ASN A 500 4.55 -24.59 8.80
N PRO A 501 3.93 -25.75 8.54
CA PRO A 501 4.34 -27.03 9.13
C PRO A 501 5.80 -27.39 8.80
N ASP A 502 6.32 -26.94 7.67
CA ASP A 502 7.73 -27.15 7.27
C ASP A 502 8.71 -26.47 8.24
N TYR A 503 8.23 -25.50 9.02
CA TYR A 503 9.02 -24.68 9.95
C TYR A 503 8.45 -24.67 11.37
N ALA A 504 7.56 -25.63 11.72
CA ALA A 504 6.89 -25.69 13.02
C ALA A 504 7.82 -25.95 14.22
N THR A 505 9.08 -26.30 13.97
CA THR A 505 10.11 -26.51 15.00
C THR A 505 10.96 -25.27 15.28
N VAL A 506 10.77 -24.19 14.52
CA VAL A 506 11.49 -22.93 14.75
C VAL A 506 10.89 -22.25 15.99
N GLU A 507 11.64 -22.22 17.08
CA GLU A 507 11.29 -21.46 18.28
C GLU A 507 11.42 -19.96 17.97
N LEU A 508 10.30 -19.33 17.58
CA LEU A 508 10.26 -17.91 17.26
C LEU A 508 10.46 -17.09 18.55
N ARG A 509 11.49 -16.25 18.58
CA ARG A 509 11.82 -15.39 19.73
C ARG A 509 11.74 -13.91 19.40
#